data_AF-A0A5N9GKS7-F1
#
_entry.id   AF-A0A5N9GKS7-F1
#
_cell.length_a   1.000
_cell.length_b   1.000
_cell.length_c   1.000
_cell.angle_alpha   90.00
_cell.angle_beta   90.00
_cell.angle_gamma   90.00
#
_symmetry.space_group_name_H-M   'P 1'
#
loop_
_entity.id
_entity.type
_entity.pdbx_description
1 polymer ?
#
loop_
_entity_poly.entity_id
_entity_poly.type
_entity_poly.pdbx_seq_one_letter_code
_entity_poly.pdbx_strand_id
1 'polypeptide(L)'
;SAIGHETDVTLTDLVADLRAPTPSVAAELIVPDARELSATVSQQGRRMSEVARLGVQQRLYTVNRAVLQIGSHLPDISKRKQRVDDLLHISTLNLKTTITIFSEKVTSIHQRLTALDPKNVLNRGFAVLENAITRDPITTTSDTSINDRLRIHLHDGTLVAQVQEKPTTDPRKGRRN
;
A
#
# COMPACT_ATOMS: atom_id res chain seq x y z
N SER A 1 40.76 82.62 -81.48
CA SER A 1 39.47 82.32 -82.11
C SER A 1 38.80 81.20 -81.38
N ALA A 2 37.65 81.50 -80.76
CA ALA A 2 36.75 80.53 -80.20
C ALA A 2 36.24 79.63 -81.33
N ILE A 3 36.68 78.38 -81.34
CA ILE A 3 36.08 77.32 -82.13
C ILE A 3 35.30 76.50 -81.10
N GLY A 4 33.99 76.74 -81.03
CA GLY A 4 33.11 75.88 -80.26
C GLY A 4 33.11 74.50 -80.90
N HIS A 5 33.73 73.54 -80.25
CA HIS A 5 33.47 72.14 -80.56
C HIS A 5 32.11 71.80 -79.96
N GLU A 6 31.09 71.70 -80.82
CA GLU A 6 29.84 71.05 -80.45
C GLU A 6 30.17 69.65 -79.91
N THR A 7 29.71 69.36 -78.70
CA THR A 7 29.79 68.02 -78.13
C THR A 7 28.74 67.13 -78.81
N ASP A 8 29.20 66.07 -79.48
CA ASP A 8 28.31 65.06 -80.06
C ASP A 8 27.48 64.38 -78.94
N VAL A 9 26.15 64.49 -79.06
CA VAL A 9 25.18 63.84 -78.16
C VAL A 9 24.42 62.79 -78.96
N THR A 10 24.37 61.55 -78.47
CA THR A 10 23.62 60.48 -79.14
C THR A 10 22.15 60.49 -78.69
N LEU A 11 21.23 60.02 -79.54
CA LEU A 11 19.83 59.85 -79.13
C LEU A 11 19.71 58.97 -77.88
N THR A 12 20.59 57.98 -77.74
CA THR A 12 20.65 57.08 -76.57
C THR A 12 20.97 57.83 -75.28
N ASP A 13 21.80 58.89 -75.33
CA ASP A 13 22.08 59.75 -74.18
C ASP A 13 20.85 60.56 -73.72
N LEU A 14 19.91 60.85 -74.63
CA LEU A 14 18.70 61.63 -74.34
C LEU A 14 17.54 60.80 -73.79
N VAL A 15 17.53 59.48 -74.04
CA VAL A 15 16.52 58.54 -73.51
C VAL A 15 16.99 57.80 -72.25
N ALA A 16 18.24 57.98 -71.81
CA ALA A 16 18.76 57.33 -70.61
C ALA A 16 18.29 58.03 -69.33
N ASP A 17 17.82 57.27 -68.34
CA ASP A 17 17.44 57.79 -67.02
C ASP A 17 18.64 58.39 -66.25
N LEU A 18 19.85 57.88 -66.52
CA LEU A 18 21.09 58.36 -65.93
C LEU A 18 22.23 58.26 -66.95
N ARG A 19 22.97 59.36 -67.14
CA ARG A 19 24.12 59.41 -68.04
C ARG A 19 25.42 59.47 -67.25
N ALA A 20 26.34 58.56 -67.55
CA ALA A 20 27.70 58.58 -67.00
C ALA A 20 28.68 59.20 -68.00
N PRO A 21 29.49 60.19 -67.62
CA PRO A 21 30.42 60.89 -68.53
C PRO A 21 31.66 60.06 -68.93
N THR A 22 32.01 59.02 -68.16
CA THR A 22 33.10 58.09 -68.50
C THR A 22 32.75 56.65 -68.07
N PRO A 23 33.38 55.63 -68.69
CA PRO A 23 33.16 54.22 -68.31
C PRO A 23 33.44 53.95 -66.83
N SER A 24 34.42 54.62 -66.22
CA SER A 24 34.74 54.48 -64.79
C SER A 24 33.63 55.05 -63.90
N VAL A 25 33.04 56.19 -64.27
CA VAL A 25 31.89 56.76 -63.55
C VAL A 25 30.65 55.87 -63.71
N ALA A 26 30.47 55.26 -64.88
CA ALA A 26 29.40 54.27 -65.07
C ALA A 26 29.58 53.06 -64.14
N ALA A 27 30.82 52.57 -63.99
CA ALA A 27 31.12 51.48 -63.07
C ALA A 27 30.87 51.89 -61.60
N GLU A 28 31.28 53.09 -61.18
CA GLU A 28 31.04 53.59 -59.83
C GLU A 28 29.55 53.77 -59.52
N LEU A 29 28.73 54.18 -60.50
CA LEU A 29 27.29 54.33 -60.35
C LEU A 29 26.54 52.99 -60.25
N ILE A 30 27.07 51.92 -60.84
CA ILE A 30 26.41 50.60 -60.89
C ILE A 30 26.92 49.66 -59.78
N VAL A 31 28.14 49.89 -59.28
CA VAL A 31 28.76 49.04 -58.26
C VAL A 31 28.26 49.45 -56.86
N PRO A 32 27.57 48.55 -56.14
CA PRO A 32 27.14 48.83 -54.77
C PRO A 32 28.34 48.96 -53.81
N ASP A 33 28.18 49.77 -52.76
CA ASP A 33 29.23 49.94 -51.75
C ASP A 33 29.49 48.61 -51.01
N ALA A 34 30.74 48.14 -51.09
CA ALA A 34 31.17 46.92 -50.41
C ALA A 34 30.96 46.96 -48.88
N ARG A 35 31.03 48.14 -48.26
CA ARG A 35 30.77 48.32 -46.83
C ARG A 35 29.30 48.13 -46.49
N GLU A 36 28.41 48.64 -47.33
CA GLU A 36 26.96 48.46 -47.17
C GLU A 36 26.62 46.97 -47.31
N LEU A 37 27.13 46.31 -48.36
CA LEU A 37 26.90 44.88 -48.58
C LEU A 37 27.42 44.03 -47.40
N SER A 38 28.62 44.36 -46.90
CA SER A 38 29.20 43.70 -45.72
C SER A 38 28.35 43.93 -44.45
N ALA A 39 27.79 45.13 -44.29
CA ALA A 39 26.90 45.43 -43.18
C ALA A 39 25.59 44.61 -43.28
N THR A 40 25.01 44.49 -44.48
CA THR A 40 23.82 43.67 -44.74
C THR A 40 24.07 42.21 -44.39
N VAL A 41 25.16 41.61 -44.90
CA VAL A 41 25.53 40.21 -44.59
C VAL A 41 25.71 40.01 -43.09
N SER A 42 26.40 40.93 -42.42
CA SER A 42 26.60 40.89 -40.96
C SER A 42 25.29 41.00 -40.18
N GLN A 43 24.35 41.82 -40.65
CA GLN A 43 23.02 41.93 -40.04
C GLN A 43 22.21 40.65 -40.25
N GLN A 44 22.25 40.06 -41.45
CA GLN A 44 21.56 38.79 -41.73
C GLN A 44 22.11 37.64 -40.87
N GLY A 45 23.44 37.55 -40.72
CA GLY A 45 24.09 36.56 -39.86
C GLY A 45 23.69 36.70 -38.39
N ARG A 46 23.61 37.93 -37.88
CA ARG A 46 23.10 38.20 -36.52
C ARG A 46 21.65 37.75 -36.35
N ARG A 47 20.79 38.09 -37.31
CA ARG A 47 19.37 37.70 -37.29
C ARG A 47 19.19 36.18 -37.33
N MET A 48 19.95 35.47 -38.18
CA MET A 48 19.93 34.01 -38.24
C MET A 48 20.35 33.38 -36.92
N SER A 49 21.43 33.90 -36.31
CA SER A 49 21.94 33.41 -35.03
C SER A 49 20.93 33.59 -33.91
N GLU A 50 20.22 34.71 -33.89
CA GLU A 50 19.17 35.00 -32.92
C GLU A 50 17.97 34.05 -33.06
N VAL A 51 17.49 33.84 -34.29
CA VAL A 51 16.39 32.89 -34.57
C VAL A 51 16.79 31.46 -34.18
N ALA A 52 18.01 31.05 -34.50
CA ALA A 52 18.52 29.73 -34.13
C ALA A 52 18.57 29.57 -32.60
N ARG A 53 19.08 30.58 -31.89
CA ARG A 53 19.14 30.58 -30.42
C ARG A 53 17.76 30.47 -29.79
N LEU A 54 16.79 31.25 -30.25
CA LEU A 54 15.41 31.18 -29.80
C LEU A 54 14.80 29.80 -30.06
N GLY A 55 15.04 29.22 -31.25
CA GLY A 55 14.60 27.88 -31.60
C GLY A 55 15.15 26.79 -30.67
N VAL A 56 16.44 26.87 -30.31
CA VAL A 56 17.06 25.95 -29.34
C VAL A 56 16.44 26.10 -27.96
N GLN A 57 16.26 27.34 -27.47
CA GLN A 57 15.66 27.57 -26.15
C GLN A 57 14.22 27.04 -26.07
N GLN A 58 13.42 27.24 -27.11
CA GLN A 58 12.06 26.72 -27.16
C GLN A 58 12.03 25.19 -27.09
N ARG A 59 12.93 24.51 -27.83
CA ARG A 59 13.03 23.04 -27.79
C ARG A 59 13.46 22.53 -26.42
N LEU A 60 14.44 23.19 -25.78
CA LEU A 60 14.86 22.85 -24.42
C LEU A 60 13.71 23.01 -23.43
N TYR A 61 12.93 24.08 -23.54
CA TYR A 61 11.74 24.29 -22.73
C TYR A 61 10.70 23.17 -22.93
N THR A 62 10.42 22.78 -24.18
CA THR A 62 9.50 21.67 -24.49
C THR A 62 9.97 20.35 -23.90
N VAL A 63 11.26 20.01 -24.05
CA VAL A 63 11.85 18.78 -23.48
C VAL A 63 11.74 18.80 -21.95
N ASN A 64 12.09 19.92 -21.31
CA ASN A 64 12.02 20.03 -19.86
C ASN A 64 10.58 19.88 -19.34
N ARG A 65 9.59 20.47 -20.02
CA ARG A 65 8.17 20.22 -19.69
C ARG A 65 7.79 18.76 -19.83
N ALA A 66 8.20 18.09 -20.91
CA ALA A 66 7.89 16.68 -21.12
C ALA A 66 8.49 15.79 -20.02
N VAL A 67 9.74 16.06 -19.61
CA VAL A 67 10.41 15.36 -18.51
C VAL A 67 9.65 15.55 -17.19
N LEU A 68 9.24 16.80 -16.87
CA LEU A 68 8.47 17.09 -15.67
C LEU A 68 7.08 16.41 -15.69
N GLN A 69 6.42 16.37 -16.85
CA GLN A 69 5.14 15.68 -17.00
C GLN A 69 5.29 14.17 -16.79
N ILE A 70 6.32 13.55 -17.38
CA ILE A 70 6.64 12.14 -17.15
C ILE A 70 6.83 11.91 -15.64
N GLY A 71 7.68 12.71 -14.99
CA GLY A 71 7.89 12.64 -13.53
C GLY A 71 6.61 12.72 -12.70
N SER A 72 5.66 13.57 -13.11
CA SER A 72 4.36 13.73 -12.42
C SER A 72 3.37 12.58 -12.65
N HIS A 73 3.52 11.83 -13.75
CA HIS A 73 2.66 10.69 -14.08
C HIS A 73 3.23 9.35 -13.62
N LEU A 74 4.47 9.30 -13.12
CA LEU A 74 4.95 8.11 -12.44
C LEU A 74 4.16 7.95 -11.13
N PRO A 75 3.55 6.77 -10.89
CA PRO A 75 2.88 6.51 -9.63
C PRO A 75 3.88 6.65 -8.48
N ASP A 76 3.47 7.32 -7.40
CA ASP A 76 4.27 7.48 -6.20
C ASP A 76 4.46 6.10 -5.52
N ILE A 77 5.57 5.44 -5.88
CA ILE A 77 5.93 4.10 -5.40
C ILE A 77 6.06 4.11 -3.87
N SER A 78 6.51 5.22 -3.28
CA SER A 78 6.64 5.37 -1.84
C SER A 78 5.29 5.29 -1.15
N LYS A 79 4.26 5.98 -1.66
CA LYS A 79 2.89 5.86 -1.13
C LYS A 79 2.33 4.45 -1.29
N ARG A 80 2.58 3.79 -2.43
CA ARG A 80 2.14 2.40 -2.63
C ARG A 80 2.85 1.43 -1.68
N LYS A 81 4.15 1.61 -1.46
CA LYS A 81 4.92 0.82 -0.51
C LYS A 81 4.41 1.02 0.92
N GLN A 82 4.22 2.28 1.34
CA GLN A 82 3.65 2.60 2.65
C GLN A 82 2.26 1.97 2.84
N ARG A 83 1.39 2.02 1.81
CA ARG A 83 0.08 1.36 1.84
C ARG A 83 0.18 -0.15 2.08
N VAL A 84 1.16 -0.81 1.45
CA VAL A 84 1.41 -2.24 1.64
C VAL A 84 1.91 -2.51 3.06
N ASP A 85 2.84 -1.70 3.56
CA ASP A 85 3.38 -1.82 4.91
C ASP A 85 2.27 -1.64 5.97
N ASP A 86 1.39 -0.65 5.81
CA ASP A 86 0.24 -0.40 6.69
C ASP A 86 -0.73 -1.60 6.71
N LEU A 87 -1.05 -2.16 5.53
CA LEU A 87 -1.93 -3.32 5.41
C LEU A 87 -1.32 -4.58 6.04
N LEU A 88 -0.02 -4.80 5.83
CA LEU A 88 0.71 -5.90 6.45
C LEU A 88 0.73 -5.77 7.98
N HIS A 89 0.95 -4.55 8.49
CA HIS A 89 0.95 -4.29 9.92
C HIS A 89 -0.40 -4.60 10.56
N ILE A 90 -1.49 -4.06 9.99
CA ILE A 90 -2.85 -4.28 10.50
C ILE A 90 -3.25 -5.76 10.39
N SER A 91 -2.93 -6.42 9.27
CA SER A 91 -3.23 -7.84 9.09
C SER A 91 -2.53 -8.71 10.14
N THR A 92 -1.26 -8.42 10.43
CA THR A 92 -0.48 -9.16 11.44
C THR A 92 -1.07 -9.00 12.83
N LEU A 93 -1.48 -7.79 13.21
CA LEU A 93 -2.13 -7.52 14.49
C LEU A 93 -3.47 -8.26 14.62
N ASN A 94 -4.29 -8.23 13.57
CA ASN A 94 -5.58 -8.92 13.54
C ASN A 94 -5.42 -10.44 13.62
N LEU A 95 -4.46 -11.01 12.87
CA LEU A 95 -4.16 -12.44 12.92
C LEU A 95 -3.70 -12.86 14.31
N LYS A 96 -2.78 -12.11 14.92
CA LYS A 96 -2.30 -12.39 16.28
C LYS A 96 -3.46 -12.39 17.29
N THR A 97 -4.29 -11.35 17.25
CA THR A 97 -5.45 -11.23 18.15
C THR A 97 -6.44 -12.38 17.94
N THR A 98 -6.72 -12.74 16.68
CA THR A 98 -7.62 -13.85 16.34
C THR A 98 -7.10 -15.19 16.85
N ILE A 99 -5.80 -15.45 16.66
CA ILE A 99 -5.15 -16.68 17.13
C ILE A 99 -5.20 -16.76 18.66
N THR A 100 -4.91 -15.65 19.36
CA THR A 100 -4.98 -15.60 20.83
C THR A 100 -6.39 -15.94 21.33
N ILE A 101 -7.43 -15.28 20.81
CA ILE A 101 -8.82 -15.52 21.21
C ILE A 101 -9.21 -16.99 20.96
N PHE A 102 -8.83 -17.55 19.82
CA PHE A 102 -9.14 -18.95 19.51
C PHE A 102 -8.42 -19.91 20.47
N SER A 103 -7.15 -19.62 20.79
CA SER A 103 -6.38 -20.43 21.74
C SER A 103 -6.97 -20.40 23.16
N GLU A 104 -7.43 -19.23 23.61
CA GLU A 104 -8.12 -19.07 24.90
C GLU A 104 -9.44 -19.84 24.91
N LYS A 105 -10.20 -19.80 23.81
CA LYS A 105 -11.45 -20.57 23.67
C LYS A 105 -11.21 -22.08 23.73
N VAL A 106 -10.19 -22.58 23.04
CA VAL A 106 -9.80 -24.00 23.09
C VAL A 106 -9.41 -24.39 24.51
N THR A 107 -8.62 -23.57 25.19
CA THR A 107 -8.20 -23.79 26.58
C THR A 107 -9.40 -23.83 27.53
N SER A 108 -10.33 -22.90 27.38
CA SER A 108 -11.58 -22.82 28.16
C SER A 108 -12.46 -24.07 27.95
N ILE A 109 -12.65 -24.50 26.70
CA ILE A 109 -13.42 -25.72 26.39
C ILE A 109 -12.74 -26.94 27.00
N HIS A 110 -11.41 -27.03 26.89
CA HIS A 110 -10.65 -28.10 27.51
C HIS A 110 -10.82 -28.13 29.04
N GLN A 111 -10.75 -26.98 29.71
CA GLN A 111 -10.97 -26.87 31.16
C GLN A 111 -12.40 -27.28 31.58
N ARG A 112 -13.42 -26.95 30.77
CA ARG A 112 -14.79 -27.39 31.04
C ARG A 112 -14.94 -28.90 30.88
N LEU A 113 -14.31 -29.46 29.84
CA LEU A 113 -14.34 -30.90 29.59
C LEU A 113 -13.65 -31.66 30.72
N THR A 114 -12.51 -31.18 31.21
CA THR A 114 -11.81 -31.79 32.35
C THR A 114 -12.58 -31.62 33.65
N ALA A 115 -13.24 -30.48 33.88
CA ALA A 115 -14.09 -30.29 35.06
C ALA A 115 -15.31 -31.22 35.09
N LEU A 116 -15.82 -31.60 33.92
CA LEU A 116 -16.95 -32.53 33.76
C LEU A 116 -16.51 -34.01 33.68
N ASP A 117 -15.21 -34.31 33.66
CA ASP A 117 -14.70 -35.68 33.63
C ASP A 117 -14.95 -36.36 34.99
N PRO A 118 -15.79 -37.41 35.06
CA PRO A 118 -16.07 -38.14 36.30
C PRO A 118 -14.81 -38.72 36.97
N LYS A 119 -13.74 -38.97 36.20
CA LYS A 119 -12.46 -39.43 36.75
C LYS A 119 -11.81 -38.39 37.67
N ASN A 120 -12.01 -37.10 37.40
CA ASN A 120 -11.50 -36.04 38.27
C ASN A 120 -12.29 -35.93 39.57
N VAL A 121 -13.57 -36.31 39.58
CA VAL A 121 -14.37 -36.44 40.81
C VAL A 121 -13.85 -37.63 41.64
N LEU A 122 -13.58 -38.78 41.00
CA LEU A 122 -12.99 -39.95 41.67
C LEU A 122 -11.59 -39.67 42.23
N ASN A 123 -10.73 -38.98 41.49
CA ASN A 123 -9.37 -38.59 41.93
C ASN A 123 -9.37 -37.61 43.12
N ARG A 124 -10.46 -36.86 43.33
CA ARG A 124 -10.61 -35.94 44.47
C ARG A 124 -11.03 -36.64 45.77
N GLY A 125 -11.07 -37.98 45.77
CA GLY A 125 -11.41 -38.79 46.95
C GLY A 125 -12.91 -39.04 47.12
N PHE A 126 -13.72 -38.72 46.11
CA PHE A 126 -15.12 -39.14 46.08
C PHE A 126 -15.21 -40.56 45.53
N ALA A 127 -16.13 -41.35 46.07
CA ALA A 127 -16.41 -42.69 45.60
C ALA A 127 -17.85 -42.78 45.09
N VAL A 128 -18.05 -43.51 44.00
CA VAL A 128 -19.40 -43.82 43.51
C VAL A 128 -19.86 -45.10 44.21
N LEU A 129 -21.03 -45.03 44.85
CA LEU A 129 -21.65 -46.16 45.54
C LEU A 129 -22.68 -46.80 44.62
N GLU A 130 -22.55 -48.10 44.36
CA GLU A 130 -23.52 -48.89 43.62
C GLU A 130 -24.04 -50.04 44.49
N ASN A 131 -25.30 -50.42 44.32
CA ASN A 131 -25.80 -51.64 44.94
C ASN A 131 -25.08 -52.85 44.33
N ALA A 132 -24.53 -53.75 45.15
CA ALA A 132 -23.74 -54.88 44.66
C ALA A 132 -24.54 -55.86 43.78
N ILE A 133 -25.87 -55.86 43.92
CA ILE A 133 -26.78 -56.78 43.23
C ILE A 133 -27.43 -56.10 42.02
N THR A 134 -28.06 -54.93 42.19
CA THR A 134 -28.81 -54.26 41.11
C THR A 134 -27.96 -53.32 40.25
N ARG A 135 -26.76 -52.94 40.70
CA ARG A 135 -25.87 -51.93 40.08
C ARG A 135 -26.47 -50.53 39.98
N ASP A 136 -27.55 -50.25 40.70
CA ASP A 136 -28.11 -48.91 40.76
C ASP A 136 -27.22 -47.99 41.62
N PRO A 137 -27.00 -46.73 41.19
CA PRO A 137 -26.22 -45.77 41.95
C PRO A 137 -27.00 -45.32 43.20
N ILE A 138 -26.36 -45.44 44.36
CA ILE A 138 -26.95 -45.06 45.64
C ILE A 138 -26.59 -43.60 45.91
N THR A 139 -27.60 -42.74 45.88
CA THR A 139 -27.42 -41.29 46.11
C THR A 139 -28.00 -40.85 47.44
N THR A 140 -28.95 -41.60 48.01
CA THR A 140 -29.64 -41.25 49.26
C THR A 140 -29.54 -42.37 50.29
N THR A 141 -29.47 -42.01 51.58
CA THR A 141 -29.43 -42.97 52.71
C THR A 141 -30.70 -43.81 52.84
N SER A 142 -31.79 -43.42 52.15
CA SER A 142 -33.05 -44.16 52.05
C SER A 142 -32.99 -45.36 51.12
N ASP A 143 -32.03 -45.39 50.18
CA ASP A 143 -31.97 -46.38 49.08
C ASP A 143 -31.26 -47.68 49.46
N THR A 144 -30.85 -47.82 50.71
CA THR A 144 -30.13 -48.99 51.24
C THR A 144 -30.93 -49.63 52.38
N SER A 145 -30.68 -50.89 52.70
CA SER A 145 -31.19 -51.55 53.91
C SER A 145 -30.04 -52.01 54.80
N ILE A 146 -30.31 -52.22 56.09
CA ILE A 146 -29.31 -52.80 57.01
C ILE A 146 -28.98 -54.21 56.50
N ASN A 147 -27.69 -54.54 56.44
CA ASN A 147 -27.07 -55.72 55.81
C ASN A 147 -26.92 -55.71 54.29
N ASP A 148 -27.30 -54.65 53.56
CA ASP A 148 -27.08 -54.59 52.12
C ASP A 148 -25.59 -54.52 51.77
N ARG A 149 -25.21 -55.21 50.69
CA ARG A 149 -23.86 -55.17 50.12
C ARG A 149 -23.76 -54.04 49.09
N LEU A 150 -22.77 -53.19 49.27
CA LEU A 150 -22.48 -52.04 48.44
C LEU A 150 -21.15 -52.25 47.72
N ARG A 151 -21.06 -51.81 46.47
CA ARG A 151 -19.80 -51.70 45.72
C ARG A 151 -19.39 -50.24 45.68
N ILE A 152 -18.16 -49.96 46.11
CA ILE A 152 -17.58 -48.63 46.17
C ILE A 152 -16.55 -48.53 45.06
N HIS A 153 -16.77 -47.64 44.10
CA HIS A 153 -15.84 -47.35 43.02
C HIS A 153 -14.96 -46.16 43.41
N LEU A 154 -13.68 -46.43 43.59
CA LEU A 154 -12.63 -45.43 43.82
C LEU A 154 -11.84 -45.21 42.52
N HIS A 155 -10.96 -44.21 42.51
CA HIS A 155 -10.14 -43.87 41.34
C HIS A 155 -9.20 -45.01 40.87
N ASP A 156 -8.81 -45.90 41.77
CA ASP A 156 -7.79 -46.93 41.60
C ASP A 156 -8.34 -48.37 41.69
N GLY A 157 -9.61 -48.54 42.09
CA GLY A 157 -10.20 -49.88 42.23
C GLY A 157 -11.60 -49.90 42.82
N THR A 158 -12.09 -51.12 43.08
CA THR A 158 -13.43 -51.35 43.64
C THR A 158 -13.35 -52.07 44.97
N LEU A 159 -14.04 -51.54 45.97
CA LEU A 159 -14.20 -52.16 47.29
C LEU A 159 -15.64 -52.65 47.48
N VAL A 160 -15.83 -53.62 48.35
CA VAL A 160 -17.16 -54.09 48.77
C VAL A 160 -17.35 -53.77 50.24
N ALA A 161 -18.47 -53.14 50.57
CA ALA A 161 -18.83 -52.77 51.94
C ALA A 161 -20.23 -53.32 52.28
N GLN A 162 -20.52 -53.46 53.57
CA GLN A 162 -21.83 -53.90 54.06
C GLN A 162 -22.39 -52.87 55.04
N VAL A 163 -23.68 -52.54 54.93
CA VAL A 163 -24.33 -51.57 55.81
C VAL A 163 -24.59 -52.19 57.18
N GLN A 164 -23.86 -51.75 58.21
CA GLN A 164 -24.00 -52.27 59.58
C GLN A 164 -24.99 -51.47 60.44
N GLU A 165 -25.06 -50.14 60.23
CA GLU A 165 -25.90 -49.24 61.02
C GLU A 165 -26.43 -48.12 60.12
N LYS A 166 -27.64 -47.63 60.40
CA LYS A 166 -28.22 -46.47 59.73
C LYS A 166 -28.45 -45.34 60.73
N PRO A 167 -28.06 -44.10 60.42
CA PRO A 167 -28.39 -42.96 61.27
C PRO A 167 -29.91 -42.69 61.24
N THR A 168 -30.52 -42.58 62.42
CA THR A 168 -31.88 -42.09 62.64
C THR A 168 -31.89 -40.56 62.57
N THR A 169 -31.83 -40.00 61.37
CA THR A 169 -32.03 -38.55 61.17
C THR A 169 -33.12 -38.29 60.13
N ASP A 170 -34.25 -37.78 60.62
CA ASP A 170 -35.43 -37.34 59.90
C ASP A 170 -35.08 -36.20 58.89
N PRO A 171 -35.37 -36.34 57.58
CA PRO A 171 -34.92 -35.40 56.56
C PRO A 171 -35.74 -34.10 56.48
N ARG A 172 -36.59 -33.76 57.47
CA ARG A 172 -37.46 -32.56 57.42
C ARG A 172 -37.17 -31.48 58.47
N LYS A 173 -35.92 -31.23 58.84
CA LYS A 173 -35.56 -30.06 59.66
C LYS A 173 -34.33 -29.33 59.15
N GLY A 174 -34.53 -28.46 58.17
CA GLY A 174 -33.45 -27.64 57.59
C GLY A 174 -33.91 -26.68 56.52
N ARG A 175 -35.02 -25.96 56.73
CA ARG A 175 -35.40 -24.81 55.90
C ARG A 175 -35.74 -23.65 56.83
N ARG A 176 -34.72 -22.92 57.27
CA ARG A 176 -34.84 -21.55 57.79
C ARG A 176 -33.48 -20.84 57.73
N ASN A 177 -33.58 -19.63 57.17
CA ASN A 177 -32.59 -18.57 56.94
C ASN A 177 -31.69 -18.76 55.73
#